data_AF-A0A8J5G3V5-F1
#
_entry.id   AF-A0A8J5G3V5-F1
#
_cell.length_a   1.000
_cell.length_b   1.000
_cell.length_c   1.000
_cell.angle_alpha   90.00
_cell.angle_beta   90.00
_cell.angle_gamma   90.00
#
_symmetry.space_group_name_H-M   'P 1'
#
loop_
_entity.id
_entity.type
_entity.pdbx_description
1 polymer ?
#
loop_
_entity_poly.entity_id
_entity_poly.type
_entity_poly.pdbx_seq_one_letter_code
_entity_poly.pdbx_strand_id
1 'polypeptide(L)'
;MALFGIVGGGIYTKVVYVGADLVGKVIADNVGDISKEIEPALKKQLIISTALMAIGIAIVTWVALPSSFTIFNFGEQKQVKNWQLFFCVAIGLWTGLVIGFVTEYYTSNAYSPVQDVADSCRTGAATNVIFRLALGYKSIIIPIFAIGFSLAAMYAMAVAALGMLSTIATGLAIDAYGPISESAGGNVEMAGMSHRIRERTENNIYHSIIRFSRFVEAELKLFHSQHR
;
A
#
# COMPACT_ATOMS: atom_id res chain seq x y z
N MET A 1 -13.43 -16.05 -9.21
CA MET A 1 -13.45 -16.22 -7.74
C MET A 1 -13.19 -14.92 -6.99
N ALA A 2 -12.14 -14.14 -7.30
CA ALA A 2 -11.82 -12.89 -6.59
C ALA A 2 -12.98 -11.86 -6.53
N LEU A 3 -13.72 -11.68 -7.62
CA LEU A 3 -14.84 -10.73 -7.68
C LEU A 3 -15.91 -10.99 -6.59
N PHE A 4 -16.34 -12.25 -6.46
CA PHE A 4 -17.34 -12.63 -5.44
C PHE A 4 -16.79 -12.48 -4.01
N GLY A 5 -15.51 -12.78 -3.79
CA GLY A 5 -14.87 -12.60 -2.50
C GLY A 5 -14.80 -11.12 -2.08
N ILE A 6 -14.38 -10.24 -3.00
CA ILE A 6 -14.28 -8.79 -2.76
C ILE A 6 -15.67 -8.18 -2.51
N VAL A 7 -16.65 -8.49 -3.37
CA VAL A 7 -18.00 -7.93 -3.25
C VAL A 7 -18.72 -8.51 -2.02
N GLY A 8 -18.76 -9.83 -1.88
CA GLY A 8 -19.45 -10.50 -0.78
C GLY A 8 -18.84 -10.18 0.59
N GLY A 9 -17.51 -10.33 0.72
CA GLY A 9 -16.79 -9.99 1.94
C GLY A 9 -16.84 -8.49 2.26
N GLY A 10 -16.76 -7.62 1.23
CA GLY A 10 -16.85 -6.18 1.39
C GLY A 10 -18.20 -5.72 1.93
N ILE A 11 -19.31 -6.24 1.39
CA ILE A 11 -20.66 -5.93 1.88
C ILE A 11 -20.82 -6.37 3.33
N TYR A 12 -20.45 -7.62 3.65
CA TYR A 12 -20.59 -8.17 5.00
C TYR A 12 -19.84 -7.31 6.03
N THR A 13 -18.56 -7.06 5.76
CA THR A 13 -17.68 -6.34 6.69
C THR A 13 -18.16 -4.90 6.89
N LYS A 14 -18.55 -4.19 5.83
CA LYS A 14 -19.03 -2.80 5.93
C LYS A 14 -20.35 -2.69 6.70
N VAL A 15 -21.31 -3.61 6.51
CA VAL A 15 -22.58 -3.60 7.25
C VAL A 15 -22.33 -3.78 8.75
N VAL A 16 -21.46 -4.70 9.13
CA VAL A 16 -21.10 -4.95 10.53
C VAL A 16 -20.45 -3.72 11.16
N TYR A 17 -19.43 -3.14 10.51
CA TYR A 17 -18.73 -1.97 11.04
C TYR A 17 -19.62 -0.74 11.17
N VAL A 18 -20.41 -0.41 10.13
CA VAL A 18 -21.29 0.78 10.16
C VAL A 18 -22.35 0.64 11.25
N GLY A 19 -22.95 -0.55 11.41
CA GLY A 19 -23.92 -0.82 12.47
C GLY A 19 -23.30 -0.69 13.86
N ALA A 20 -22.11 -1.28 14.07
CA ALA A 20 -21.42 -1.24 15.35
C ALA A 20 -20.99 0.18 15.75
N ASP A 21 -20.40 0.96 14.83
CA ASP A 21 -19.95 2.33 15.11
C ASP A 21 -21.12 3.29 15.38
N LEU A 22 -22.24 3.15 14.66
CA LEU A 22 -23.42 3.99 14.89
C LEU A 22 -24.03 3.74 16.27
N VAL A 23 -24.10 2.48 16.70
CA VAL A 23 -24.65 2.12 18.02
C VAL A 23 -23.65 2.42 19.14
N GLY A 24 -22.38 2.11 18.97
CA GLY A 24 -21.38 2.20 20.04
C GLY A 24 -20.81 3.62 20.25
N LYS A 25 -20.45 4.32 19.17
CA LYS A 25 -19.73 5.59 19.29
C LYS A 25 -20.64 6.81 19.22
N VAL A 26 -21.70 6.75 18.40
CA VAL A 26 -22.61 7.89 18.21
C VAL A 26 -23.72 7.90 19.27
N ILE A 27 -24.20 6.73 19.70
CA ILE A 27 -25.31 6.64 20.66
C ILE A 27 -24.81 6.41 22.10
N ALA A 28 -23.72 5.66 22.30
CA ALA A 28 -23.22 5.32 23.64
C ALA A 28 -21.96 6.11 24.10
N ASP A 29 -21.54 7.12 23.34
CA ASP A 29 -20.50 8.11 23.67
C ASP A 29 -19.15 7.53 24.15
N ASN A 30 -18.79 6.34 23.67
CA ASN A 30 -17.49 5.74 23.92
C ASN A 30 -16.48 6.19 22.86
N VAL A 31 -15.58 7.10 23.25
CA VAL A 31 -14.50 7.61 22.38
C VAL A 31 -13.18 6.97 22.78
N GLY A 32 -12.58 6.21 21.87
CA GLY A 32 -11.21 5.74 21.96
C GLY A 32 -10.31 6.52 21.00
N ASP A 33 -9.23 7.08 21.51
CA ASP A 33 -8.20 7.78 20.73
C ASP A 33 -7.21 6.77 20.11
N ILE A 34 -6.80 7.02 18.86
CA ILE A 34 -5.87 6.16 18.11
C ILE A 34 -4.53 6.87 17.88
N SER A 35 -3.46 6.14 18.20
CA SER A 35 -2.06 6.59 18.29
C SER A 35 -1.39 6.82 16.92
N LYS A 36 -0.53 7.85 16.83
CA LYS A 36 0.03 8.46 15.59
C LYS A 36 1.42 7.97 15.11
N GLU A 37 1.98 6.86 15.62
CA GLU A 37 3.43 6.56 15.42
C GLU A 37 3.77 5.48 14.36
N ILE A 38 2.80 4.98 13.59
CA ILE A 38 2.96 3.74 12.80
C ILE A 38 3.44 3.98 11.35
N GLU A 39 3.07 5.11 10.75
CA GLU A 39 3.26 5.41 9.33
C GLU A 39 4.72 5.43 8.82
N PRO A 40 5.71 6.00 9.53
CA PRO A 40 7.05 6.16 8.97
C PRO A 40 7.82 4.84 8.81
N ALA A 41 7.43 3.77 9.50
CA ALA A 41 8.08 2.47 9.39
C ALA A 41 7.61 1.70 8.16
N LEU A 42 6.30 1.70 7.91
CA LEU A 42 5.69 1.11 6.72
C LEU A 42 6.25 1.77 5.44
N LYS A 43 6.46 3.09 5.50
CA LYS A 43 7.12 3.86 4.46
C LYS A 43 8.56 3.42 4.19
N LYS A 44 9.36 3.24 5.25
CA LYS A 44 10.74 2.74 5.11
C LYS A 44 10.75 1.36 4.46
N GLN A 45 9.84 0.48 4.84
CA GLN A 45 9.71 -0.86 4.26
C GLN A 45 9.37 -0.79 2.76
N LEU A 46 8.46 0.09 2.35
CA LEU A 46 8.14 0.32 0.94
C LEU A 46 9.39 0.78 0.17
N ILE A 47 10.07 1.84 0.63
CA ILE A 47 11.27 2.40 -0.02
C ILE A 47 12.41 1.37 -0.12
N ILE A 48 12.68 0.63 0.97
CA ILE A 48 13.74 -0.39 1.00
C ILE A 48 13.41 -1.51 0.00
N SER A 49 12.16 -1.97 -0.02
CA SER A 49 11.74 -3.02 -0.96
C SER A 49 11.84 -2.57 -2.42
N THR A 50 11.47 -1.33 -2.72
CA THR A 50 11.58 -0.75 -4.07
C THR A 50 13.06 -0.63 -4.49
N ALA A 51 13.93 -0.13 -3.61
CA ALA A 51 15.36 0.00 -3.93
C ALA A 51 16.03 -1.37 -4.16
N LEU A 52 15.73 -2.35 -3.32
CA LEU A 52 16.25 -3.72 -3.46
C LEU A 52 15.73 -4.37 -4.75
N MET A 53 14.45 -4.17 -5.07
CA MET A 53 13.85 -4.73 -6.28
C MET A 53 14.41 -4.09 -7.56
N ALA A 54 14.75 -2.80 -7.55
CA ALA A 54 15.41 -2.15 -8.68
C ALA A 54 16.76 -2.80 -9.01
N ILE A 55 17.54 -3.18 -7.98
CA ILE A 55 18.81 -3.90 -8.15
C ILE A 55 18.55 -5.32 -8.67
N GLY A 56 17.55 -6.01 -8.11
CA GLY A 56 17.15 -7.35 -8.57
C GLY A 56 16.75 -7.36 -10.05
N ILE A 57 15.96 -6.38 -10.49
CA ILE A 57 15.55 -6.22 -11.89
C ILE A 57 16.76 -5.96 -12.80
N ALA A 58 17.76 -5.18 -12.33
CA ALA A 58 18.99 -4.95 -13.09
C ALA A 58 19.77 -6.25 -13.32
N ILE A 59 19.92 -7.08 -12.27
CA ILE A 59 20.61 -8.36 -12.34
C ILE A 59 19.86 -9.33 -13.27
N VAL A 60 18.54 -9.45 -13.10
CA VAL A 60 17.71 -10.33 -13.94
C VAL A 60 17.76 -9.89 -15.40
N THR A 61 17.71 -8.60 -15.68
CA THR A 61 17.79 -8.08 -17.05
C THR A 61 19.16 -8.35 -17.68
N TRP A 62 20.24 -8.34 -16.89
CA TRP A 62 21.59 -8.64 -17.38
C TRP A 62 21.80 -10.13 -17.64
N VAL A 63 21.26 -11.02 -16.80
CA VAL A 63 21.50 -12.46 -16.86
C VAL A 63 20.50 -13.18 -17.78
N ALA A 64 19.23 -12.79 -17.77
CA ALA A 64 18.15 -13.54 -18.42
C ALA A 64 17.79 -13.04 -19.83
N LEU A 65 18.18 -11.82 -20.23
CA LEU A 65 17.79 -11.25 -21.52
C LEU A 65 18.98 -11.10 -22.48
N PRO A 66 18.84 -11.52 -23.76
CA PRO A 66 19.85 -11.26 -24.78
C PRO A 66 19.94 -9.76 -25.10
N SER A 67 21.08 -9.32 -25.63
CA SER A 67 21.38 -7.89 -25.88
C SER A 67 20.38 -7.19 -26.81
N SER A 68 19.76 -7.94 -27.73
CA SER A 68 18.71 -7.46 -28.63
C SER A 68 17.68 -8.56 -28.86
N PHE A 69 16.40 -8.20 -28.85
CA PHE A 69 15.30 -9.11 -29.20
C PHE A 69 14.16 -8.34 -29.89
N THR A 70 13.29 -9.04 -30.61
CA THR A 70 12.14 -8.43 -31.30
C THR A 70 10.87 -8.56 -30.48
N ILE A 71 10.17 -7.44 -30.28
CA ILE A 71 8.85 -7.38 -29.67
C ILE A 71 7.81 -7.11 -30.76
N PHE A 72 6.70 -7.85 -30.70
CA PHE A 72 5.56 -7.63 -31.57
C PHE A 72 4.87 -6.29 -31.24
N ASN A 73 4.71 -5.44 -32.25
CA ASN A 73 4.04 -4.15 -32.13
C ASN A 73 3.09 -3.95 -33.32
N PHE A 74 1.80 -4.28 -33.14
CA PHE A 74 0.73 -4.04 -34.12
C PHE A 74 1.08 -4.43 -35.57
N GLY A 75 1.66 -5.62 -35.75
CA GLY A 75 2.00 -6.17 -37.09
C GLY A 75 3.47 -5.99 -37.50
N GLU A 76 4.25 -5.17 -36.78
CA GLU A 76 5.68 -5.02 -37.01
C GLU A 76 6.53 -5.60 -35.86
N GLN A 77 7.67 -6.19 -36.21
CA GLN A 77 8.66 -6.68 -35.24
C GLN A 77 9.61 -5.54 -34.88
N LYS A 78 9.41 -4.92 -33.72
CA LYS A 78 10.28 -3.84 -33.23
C LYS A 78 11.48 -4.45 -32.50
N GLN A 79 12.69 -4.16 -32.93
CA GLN A 79 13.88 -4.52 -32.16
C GLN A 79 13.98 -3.64 -30.91
N VAL A 80 14.11 -4.30 -29.76
CA VAL A 80 14.22 -3.68 -28.43
C VAL A 80 15.48 -4.23 -27.75
N LYS A 81 16.21 -3.33 -27.09
CA LYS A 81 17.41 -3.67 -26.33
C LYS A 81 17.06 -4.03 -24.89
N ASN A 82 17.85 -4.89 -24.26
CA ASN A 82 17.71 -5.25 -22.85
C ASN A 82 17.61 -4.03 -21.90
N TRP A 83 18.45 -3.00 -22.11
CA TRP A 83 18.42 -1.75 -21.33
C TRP A 83 17.09 -1.01 -21.43
N GLN A 84 16.42 -1.03 -22.58
CA GLN A 84 15.11 -0.40 -22.75
C GLN A 84 14.03 -1.13 -21.94
N LEU A 85 14.13 -2.46 -21.84
CA LEU A 85 13.23 -3.24 -21.02
C LEU A 85 13.47 -2.99 -19.54
N PHE A 86 14.74 -2.92 -19.10
CA PHE A 86 15.09 -2.53 -17.73
C PHE A 86 14.44 -1.21 -17.32
N PHE A 87 14.59 -0.16 -18.15
CA PHE A 87 13.97 1.15 -17.87
C PHE A 87 12.44 1.07 -17.83
N CYS A 88 11.83 0.22 -18.64
CA CYS A 88 10.39 0.05 -18.65
C CYS A 88 9.87 -0.54 -17.33
N VAL A 89 10.51 -1.60 -16.83
CA VAL A 89 10.16 -2.19 -15.51
C VAL A 89 10.47 -1.21 -14.39
N ALA A 90 11.61 -0.51 -14.46
CA ALA A 90 12.00 0.49 -13.47
C ALA A 90 10.98 1.64 -13.39
N ILE A 91 10.49 2.16 -14.52
CA ILE A 91 9.45 3.19 -14.54
C ILE A 91 8.18 2.66 -13.85
N GLY A 92 7.74 1.44 -14.15
CA GLY A 92 6.58 0.85 -13.48
C GLY A 92 6.73 0.73 -11.95
N LEU A 93 7.93 0.32 -11.50
CA LEU A 93 8.29 0.26 -10.09
C LEU A 93 8.27 1.65 -9.43
N TRP A 94 8.85 2.66 -10.08
CA TRP A 94 8.82 4.05 -9.61
C TRP A 94 7.41 4.63 -9.59
N THR A 95 6.58 4.35 -10.60
CA THR A 95 5.17 4.73 -10.63
C THR A 95 4.42 4.15 -9.44
N GLY A 96 4.64 2.88 -9.10
CA GLY A 96 4.06 2.25 -7.91
C GLY A 96 4.45 2.96 -6.61
N LEU A 97 5.73 3.34 -6.47
CA LEU A 97 6.22 4.10 -5.33
C LEU A 97 5.54 5.48 -5.24
N VAL A 98 5.48 6.22 -6.35
CA VAL A 98 4.82 7.54 -6.41
C VAL A 98 3.35 7.44 -6.00
N ILE A 99 2.62 6.44 -6.49
CA ILE A 99 1.24 6.20 -6.10
C ILE A 99 1.15 5.97 -4.58
N GLY A 100 2.03 5.13 -4.01
CA GLY A 100 2.07 4.90 -2.56
C GLY A 100 2.27 6.18 -1.74
N PHE A 101 3.22 7.04 -2.12
CA PHE A 101 3.46 8.32 -1.45
C PHE A 101 2.29 9.29 -1.55
N VAL A 102 1.65 9.36 -2.73
CA VAL A 102 0.48 10.22 -2.92
C VAL A 102 -0.69 9.71 -2.09
N THR A 103 -0.94 8.40 -2.09
CA THR A 103 -1.98 7.79 -1.25
C THR A 103 -1.74 8.06 0.23
N GLU A 104 -0.50 7.97 0.71
CA GLU A 104 -0.13 8.34 2.08
C GLU A 104 -0.46 9.81 2.36
N TYR A 105 -0.05 10.74 1.50
CA TYR A 105 -0.27 12.17 1.66
C TYR A 105 -1.76 12.55 1.76
N TYR A 106 -2.63 11.86 1.00
CA TYR A 106 -4.07 12.11 1.01
C TYR A 106 -4.85 11.29 2.06
N THR A 107 -4.22 10.35 2.77
CA THR A 107 -4.89 9.44 3.73
C THR A 107 -4.39 9.58 5.16
N SER A 108 -3.13 9.96 5.37
CA SER A 108 -2.53 10.09 6.70
C SER A 108 -2.99 11.37 7.42
N ASN A 109 -3.25 11.23 8.73
CA ASN A 109 -3.63 12.35 9.61
C ASN A 109 -2.46 13.29 9.96
N ALA A 110 -1.23 12.94 9.57
CA ALA A 110 -0.05 13.77 9.77
C ALA A 110 0.04 14.92 8.75
N TYR A 111 -0.69 14.83 7.64
CA TYR A 111 -0.66 15.83 6.57
C TYR A 111 -1.89 16.74 6.59
N SER A 112 -1.69 17.97 6.09
CA SER A 112 -2.72 19.01 6.01
C SER A 112 -4.04 18.55 5.34
N PRO A 113 -4.06 17.79 4.24
CA PRO A 113 -5.33 17.49 3.56
C PRO A 113 -6.32 16.69 4.42
N VAL A 114 -5.83 15.84 5.31
CA VAL A 114 -6.68 15.07 6.25
C VAL A 114 -6.96 15.86 7.51
N GLN A 115 -6.05 16.73 7.93
CA GLN A 115 -6.27 17.67 9.03
C GLN A 115 -7.38 18.67 8.69
N ASP A 116 -7.41 19.18 7.46
CA ASP A 116 -8.47 20.06 6.95
C ASP A 116 -9.84 19.37 6.98
N VAL A 117 -9.88 18.06 6.65
CA VAL A 117 -11.10 17.24 6.79
C VAL A 117 -11.49 17.10 8.26
N ALA A 118 -10.55 16.85 9.17
CA ALA A 118 -10.82 16.77 10.60
C ALA A 118 -11.33 18.11 11.17
N ASP A 119 -10.77 19.24 10.74
CA ASP A 119 -11.21 20.57 11.15
C ASP A 119 -12.60 20.91 10.58
N SER A 120 -12.94 20.40 9.38
CA SER A 120 -14.28 20.58 8.81
C SER A 120 -15.40 19.98 9.69
N CYS A 121 -15.09 18.99 10.55
CA CYS A 121 -16.03 18.44 11.53
C CYS A 121 -16.58 19.49 12.50
N ARG A 122 -15.88 20.61 12.74
CA ARG A 122 -16.37 21.72 13.58
C ARG A 122 -17.63 22.38 13.03
N THR A 123 -17.86 22.26 11.72
CA THR A 123 -19.00 22.86 11.02
C THR A 123 -20.16 21.87 10.80
N GLY A 124 -20.00 20.62 11.22
CA GLY A 124 -21.02 19.57 11.15
C GLY A 124 -20.67 18.41 10.22
N ALA A 125 -21.53 17.38 10.23
CA ALA A 125 -21.31 16.16 9.45
C ALA A 125 -21.41 16.39 7.92
N ALA A 126 -22.29 17.29 7.48
CA ALA A 126 -22.53 17.56 6.06
C ALA A 126 -21.28 18.13 5.35
N THR A 127 -20.62 19.10 5.97
CA THR A 127 -19.38 19.70 5.46
C THR A 127 -18.23 18.70 5.48
N ASN A 128 -18.11 17.87 6.53
CA ASN A 128 -17.12 16.78 6.57
C ASN A 128 -17.28 15.79 5.41
N VAL A 129 -18.51 15.42 5.04
CA VAL A 129 -18.75 14.55 3.88
C VAL A 129 -18.34 15.24 2.56
N ILE A 130 -18.66 16.52 2.40
CA ILE A 130 -18.31 17.30 1.20
C ILE A 130 -16.78 17.38 1.04
N PHE A 131 -16.05 17.70 2.11
CA PHE A 131 -14.59 17.78 2.09
C PHE A 131 -13.95 16.43 1.79
N ARG A 132 -14.48 15.32 2.32
CA ARG A 132 -13.99 13.96 2.01
C ARG A 132 -14.16 13.60 0.54
N LEU A 133 -15.32 13.90 -0.04
CA LEU A 133 -15.56 13.65 -1.46
C LEU A 133 -14.64 14.51 -2.34
N ALA A 134 -14.51 15.80 -2.02
CA ALA A 134 -13.61 16.71 -2.73
C ALA A 134 -12.15 16.26 -2.66
N LEU A 135 -11.69 15.81 -1.49
CA LEU A 135 -10.34 15.27 -1.28
C LEU A 135 -10.11 14.02 -2.12
N GLY A 136 -11.09 13.11 -2.16
CA GLY A 136 -11.06 11.91 -3.00
C GLY A 136 -10.87 12.25 -4.48
N TYR A 137 -11.65 13.19 -5.02
CA TYR A 137 -11.51 13.62 -6.41
C TYR A 137 -10.15 14.27 -6.70
N LYS A 138 -9.59 15.03 -5.75
CA LYS A 138 -8.27 15.66 -5.90
C LYS A 138 -7.13 14.64 -5.89
N SER A 139 -7.25 13.56 -5.11
CA SER A 139 -6.21 12.53 -4.95
C SER A 139 -5.88 11.79 -6.26
N ILE A 140 -6.87 11.64 -7.16
CA ILE A 140 -6.74 10.83 -8.38
C ILE A 140 -5.87 11.50 -9.45
N ILE A 141 -5.66 12.81 -9.39
CA ILE A 141 -4.95 13.58 -10.42
C ILE A 141 -3.52 13.08 -10.62
N ILE A 142 -2.74 12.94 -9.54
CA ILE A 142 -1.32 12.55 -9.62
C ILE A 142 -1.16 11.08 -10.07
N PRO A 143 -1.92 10.10 -9.54
CA PRO A 143 -1.91 8.73 -10.05
C PRO A 143 -2.22 8.61 -11.55
N ILE A 144 -3.16 9.39 -12.08
CA ILE A 144 -3.47 9.39 -13.53
C ILE A 144 -2.23 9.80 -14.35
N PHE A 145 -1.56 10.89 -13.96
CA PHE A 145 -0.34 11.33 -14.65
C PHE A 145 0.80 10.31 -14.54
N ALA A 146 0.92 9.64 -13.39
CA ALA A 146 1.95 8.64 -13.16
C ALA A 146 1.78 7.39 -14.06
N ILE A 147 0.54 7.00 -14.36
CA ILE A 147 0.24 5.87 -15.27
C ILE A 147 0.40 6.30 -16.75
N GLY A 148 0.01 7.53 -17.10
CA GLY A 148 0.07 8.04 -18.48
C GLY A 148 1.47 8.07 -19.10
N PHE A 149 2.53 8.09 -18.27
CA PHE A 149 3.92 8.08 -18.74
C PHE A 149 4.40 6.71 -19.27
N SER A 150 3.65 5.62 -19.03
CA SER A 150 4.06 4.25 -19.39
C SER A 150 3.61 3.79 -20.80
N LEU A 151 3.14 4.70 -21.66
CA LEU A 151 2.63 4.39 -23.02
C LEU A 151 3.73 3.98 -24.01
N ALA A 152 4.31 2.80 -23.82
CA ALA A 152 5.11 2.09 -24.82
C ALA A 152 4.33 0.85 -25.32
N ALA A 153 4.83 0.17 -26.36
CA ALA A 153 4.21 -1.02 -26.97
C ALA A 153 3.62 -2.01 -25.94
N MET A 154 2.58 -2.78 -26.30
CA MET A 154 1.80 -3.62 -25.35
C MET A 154 2.66 -4.47 -24.41
N TYR A 155 3.77 -5.04 -24.89
CA TYR A 155 4.70 -5.80 -24.06
C TYR A 155 5.35 -4.94 -22.96
N ALA A 156 5.80 -3.73 -23.30
CA ALA A 156 6.38 -2.79 -22.36
C ALA A 156 5.37 -2.40 -21.26
N MET A 157 4.10 -2.14 -21.61
CA MET A 157 3.07 -1.90 -20.59
C MET A 157 2.87 -3.10 -19.65
N ALA A 158 2.89 -4.32 -20.19
CA ALA A 158 2.76 -5.53 -19.38
C ALA A 158 3.94 -5.69 -18.41
N VAL A 159 5.19 -5.49 -18.87
CA VAL A 159 6.36 -5.61 -17.98
C VAL A 159 6.46 -4.43 -17.00
N ALA A 160 5.99 -3.23 -17.36
CA ALA A 160 5.86 -2.12 -16.43
C ALA A 160 4.83 -2.42 -15.32
N ALA A 161 3.68 -3.01 -15.67
CA ALA A 161 2.68 -3.44 -14.68
C ALA A 161 3.24 -4.54 -13.75
N LEU A 162 3.99 -5.49 -14.29
CA LEU A 162 4.73 -6.47 -13.48
C LEU A 162 5.77 -5.80 -12.58
N GLY A 163 6.45 -4.76 -13.05
CA GLY A 163 7.36 -3.92 -12.26
C GLY A 163 6.66 -3.25 -11.07
N MET A 164 5.45 -2.73 -11.27
CA MET A 164 4.63 -2.16 -10.19
C MET A 164 4.23 -3.23 -9.15
N LEU A 165 3.89 -4.44 -9.60
CA LEU A 165 3.50 -5.55 -8.72
C LEU A 165 4.69 -6.37 -8.19
N SER A 166 5.92 -6.03 -8.56
CA SER A 166 7.11 -6.79 -8.17
C SER A 166 7.33 -6.83 -6.65
N THR A 167 6.82 -5.83 -5.93
CA THR A 167 6.85 -5.74 -4.46
C THR A 167 5.53 -6.16 -3.82
N ILE A 168 4.70 -6.99 -4.49
CA ILE A 168 3.37 -7.38 -4.00
C ILE A 168 3.41 -8.10 -2.65
N ALA A 169 4.45 -8.88 -2.35
CA ALA A 169 4.57 -9.55 -1.05
C ALA A 169 4.64 -8.52 0.11
N THR A 170 5.44 -7.47 -0.06
CA THR A 170 5.53 -6.35 0.87
C THR A 170 4.22 -5.58 0.94
N GLY A 171 3.60 -5.30 -0.22
CA GLY A 171 2.33 -4.58 -0.31
C GLY A 171 1.20 -5.32 0.42
N LEU A 172 1.06 -6.63 0.18
CA LEU A 172 0.06 -7.47 0.85
C LEU A 172 0.32 -7.61 2.35
N ALA A 173 1.58 -7.68 2.77
CA ALA A 173 1.91 -7.72 4.20
C ALA A 173 1.49 -6.42 4.92
N ILE A 174 1.72 -5.27 4.28
CA ILE A 174 1.30 -3.95 4.79
C ILE A 174 -0.24 -3.83 4.78
N ASP A 175 -0.90 -4.29 3.72
CA ASP A 175 -2.36 -4.20 3.58
C ASP A 175 -3.08 -5.14 4.57
N ALA A 176 -2.60 -6.38 4.72
CA ALA A 176 -3.16 -7.34 5.66
C ALA A 176 -3.01 -6.91 7.13
N TYR A 177 -2.07 -6.02 7.44
CA TYR A 177 -1.89 -5.49 8.79
C TYR A 177 -3.11 -4.72 9.29
N GLY A 178 -3.74 -3.90 8.43
CA GLY A 178 -4.87 -3.06 8.83
C GLY A 178 -5.98 -3.88 9.51
N PRO A 179 -6.59 -4.86 8.81
CA PRO A 179 -7.65 -5.70 9.38
C PRO A 179 -7.21 -6.52 10.60
N ILE A 180 -5.96 -6.99 10.65
CA ILE A 180 -5.43 -7.75 11.80
C ILE A 180 -5.34 -6.84 13.03
N SER A 181 -4.83 -5.62 12.85
CA SER A 181 -4.69 -4.65 13.94
C SER A 181 -6.04 -4.15 14.46
N GLU A 182 -7.01 -3.91 13.57
CA GLU A 182 -8.39 -3.57 13.93
C GLU A 182 -9.05 -4.68 14.74
N SER A 183 -8.92 -5.94 14.30
CA SER A 183 -9.50 -7.10 15.00
C SER A 183 -8.89 -7.28 16.39
N ALA A 184 -7.58 -7.09 16.52
CA ALA A 184 -6.89 -7.17 17.80
C ALA A 184 -7.32 -6.04 18.75
N GLY A 185 -7.44 -4.80 18.26
CA GLY A 185 -7.96 -3.66 19.01
C GLY A 185 -9.39 -3.90 19.51
N GLY A 186 -10.26 -4.42 18.63
CA GLY A 186 -11.65 -4.78 18.97
C GLY A 186 -11.73 -5.83 20.08
N ASN A 187 -10.90 -6.88 20.04
CA ASN A 187 -10.87 -7.89 21.11
C ASN A 187 -10.45 -7.30 22.47
N VAL A 188 -9.49 -6.39 22.48
CA VAL A 188 -9.02 -5.73 23.71
C VAL A 188 -10.11 -4.81 24.29
N GLU A 189 -10.83 -4.09 23.44
CA GLU A 189 -11.95 -3.24 23.83
C GLU A 189 -13.14 -4.07 24.36
N MET A 190 -13.52 -5.15 23.67
CA MET A 190 -14.61 -6.04 24.10
C MET A 190 -14.28 -6.81 25.37
N ALA A 191 -13.00 -7.12 25.61
CA ALA A 191 -12.54 -7.77 26.84
C ALA A 191 -12.45 -6.81 28.05
N GLY A 192 -12.80 -5.53 27.88
CA GLY A 192 -12.77 -4.53 28.96
C GLY A 192 -11.37 -4.29 29.52
N MET A 193 -10.32 -4.53 28.73
CA MET A 193 -8.93 -4.41 29.17
C MET A 193 -8.55 -2.93 29.37
N SER A 194 -7.62 -2.67 30.31
CA SER A 194 -7.19 -1.31 30.66
C SER A 194 -6.68 -0.51 29.45
N HIS A 195 -6.85 0.83 29.49
CA HIS A 195 -6.40 1.76 28.44
C HIS A 195 -4.92 1.54 28.03
N ARG A 196 -4.06 1.24 29.00
CA ARG A 196 -2.63 0.96 28.75
C ARG A 196 -2.40 -0.28 27.89
N ILE A 197 -3.27 -1.29 27.99
CA ILE A 197 -3.21 -2.50 27.14
C ILE A 197 -3.74 -2.19 25.74
N ARG A 198 -4.73 -1.32 25.62
CA ARG A 198 -5.27 -0.83 24.34
C ARG A 198 -4.20 -0.05 23.55
N GLU A 199 -3.62 0.99 24.15
CA GLU A 199 -2.49 1.73 23.55
C GLU A 199 -1.29 0.83 23.27
N ARG A 200 -0.97 -0.12 24.16
CA ARG A 200 0.12 -1.08 23.91
C ARG A 200 -0.21 -2.08 22.81
N THR A 201 -1.47 -2.44 22.59
CA THR A 201 -1.84 -3.37 21.51
C THR A 201 -1.71 -2.66 20.18
N GLU A 202 -2.23 -1.43 20.08
CA GLU A 202 -2.04 -0.55 18.93
C GLU A 202 -0.53 -0.33 18.63
N ASN A 203 0.29 -0.13 19.66
CA ASN A 203 1.73 0.11 19.51
C ASN A 203 2.62 -1.15 19.42
N ASN A 204 2.24 -2.32 19.93
CA ASN A 204 3.09 -3.53 19.94
C ASN A 204 2.85 -4.47 18.75
N ILE A 205 1.67 -4.47 18.13
CA ILE A 205 1.45 -5.26 16.90
C ILE A 205 2.45 -4.80 15.81
N TYR A 206 2.88 -3.55 15.86
CA TYR A 206 4.00 -2.97 15.09
C TYR A 206 5.36 -3.68 15.31
N HIS A 207 5.71 -4.04 16.54
CA HIS A 207 7.02 -4.65 16.85
C HIS A 207 7.12 -6.07 16.25
N SER A 208 5.99 -6.73 16.03
CA SER A 208 5.88 -8.00 15.32
C SER A 208 6.10 -7.86 13.81
N ILE A 209 5.74 -6.71 13.20
CA ILE A 209 6.05 -6.41 11.78
C ILE A 209 7.52 -6.12 11.58
N ILE A 210 8.15 -5.32 12.45
CA ILE A 210 9.61 -5.13 12.37
C ILE A 210 10.32 -6.48 12.54
N ARG A 211 9.82 -7.37 13.41
CA ARG A 211 10.34 -8.74 13.49
C ARG A 211 10.10 -9.54 12.22
N PHE A 212 8.95 -9.42 11.57
CA PHE A 212 8.67 -10.11 10.31
C PHE A 212 9.53 -9.57 9.15
N SER A 213 9.68 -8.25 9.03
CA SER A 213 10.59 -7.63 8.07
C SER A 213 12.05 -8.02 8.34
N ARG A 214 12.50 -8.04 9.59
CA ARG A 214 13.82 -8.57 9.98
C ARG A 214 13.94 -10.07 9.77
N PHE A 215 12.85 -10.84 9.86
CA PHE A 215 12.81 -12.27 9.58
C PHE A 215 12.97 -12.54 8.08
N VAL A 216 12.27 -11.79 7.23
CA VAL A 216 12.47 -11.83 5.76
C VAL A 216 13.88 -11.38 5.39
N GLU A 217 14.41 -10.34 6.03
CA GLU A 217 15.78 -9.85 5.82
C GLU A 217 16.84 -10.85 6.34
N ALA A 218 16.53 -11.62 7.39
CA ALA A 218 17.39 -12.69 7.92
C ALA A 218 17.37 -13.94 7.04
N GLU A 219 16.19 -14.35 6.52
CA GLU A 219 16.04 -15.40 5.51
C GLU A 219 16.84 -15.06 4.24
N LEU A 220 16.83 -13.80 3.79
CA LEU A 220 17.62 -13.35 2.64
C LEU A 220 19.14 -13.40 2.89
N LYS A 221 19.57 -13.05 4.12
CA LYS A 221 20.98 -13.16 4.53
C LYS A 221 21.44 -14.62 4.65
N LEU A 222 20.56 -15.50 5.10
CA LEU A 222 20.78 -16.95 5.12
C LEU A 222 20.91 -17.50 3.69
N PHE A 223 20.07 -17.04 2.76
CA PHE A 223 20.17 -17.41 1.35
C PHE A 223 21.49 -16.97 0.70
N HIS A 224 21.98 -15.76 1.02
CA HIS A 224 23.29 -15.27 0.58
C HIS A 224 24.49 -16.01 1.21
N SER A 225 24.31 -16.64 2.38
CA SER A 225 25.34 -17.41 3.08
C SER A 225 25.41 -18.88 2.62
N GLN A 226 24.36 -19.42 2.01
CA GLN A 226 24.32 -20.79 1.48
C GLN A 226 24.88 -20.90 0.05
N HIS A 227 25.08 -19.78 -0.64
CA HIS A 227 25.64 -19.70 -2.00
C HIS A 227 27.06 -19.13 -2.07
N ARG A 228 27.81 -19.19 -0.96
CA ARG A 228 29.25 -18.94 -0.89
C ARG A 228 29.96 -20.17 -0.36
#